data_AF-A0A3V4CA44-F1
#
_entry.id   AF-A0A3V4CA44-F1
#
_cell.length_a   1.000
_cell.length_b   1.000
_cell.length_c   1.000
_cell.angle_alpha   90.00
_cell.angle_beta   90.00
_cell.angle_gamma   90.00
#
_symmetry.space_group_name_H-M   'P 1'
#
loop_
_entity.id
_entity.type
_entity.pdbx_description
1 polymer ?
#
loop_
_entity_poly.entity_id
_entity_poly.type
_entity_poly.pdbx_seq_one_letter_code
_entity_poly.pdbx_strand_id
1 'polypeptide(L)' 'RRLAEAESAIAPLARAVKLNIATDEEIKRLEALELYSVMVNRVDTSNPDWPQKPE' A
#
# COMPACT_ATOMS: atom_id res chain seq x y z
N ARG A 1 -7.15 -11.18 1.41
CA ARG A 1 -5.67 -11.23 1.56
C ARG A 1 -4.99 -9.98 1.00
N ARG A 2 -5.33 -9.48 -0.21
CA ARG A 2 -4.77 -8.27 -0.82
C ARG A 2 -4.58 -7.07 0.13
N LEU A 3 -5.63 -6.69 0.87
CA LEU A 3 -5.56 -5.59 1.84
C LEU A 3 -4.55 -5.88 2.96
N ALA A 4 -4.66 -7.04 3.62
CA ALA A 4 -3.74 -7.43 4.69
C ALA A 4 -2.27 -7.54 4.23
N GLU A 5 -2.03 -7.96 2.99
CA GLU A 5 -0.69 -7.98 2.39
C GLU A 5 -0.14 -6.56 2.18
N ALA A 6 -0.97 -5.63 1.69
CA ALA A 6 -0.60 -4.23 1.56
C ALA A 6 -0.29 -3.61 2.94
N GLU A 7 -1.17 -3.80 3.92
CA GLU A 7 -0.98 -3.29 5.29
C GLU A 7 0.31 -3.82 5.95
N SER A 8 0.63 -5.11 5.71
CA SER A 8 1.87 -5.72 6.21
C SER A 8 3.13 -5.08 5.60
N ALA A 9 3.08 -4.68 4.32
CA ALA A 9 4.17 -3.99 3.64
C ALA A 9 4.25 -2.49 3.99
N ILE A 10 3.11 -1.83 4.20
CA ILE A 10 3.01 -0.41 4.59
C ILE A 10 3.61 -0.19 5.99
N ALA A 11 3.33 -1.08 6.95
CA ALA A 11 3.73 -0.90 8.34
C ALA A 11 5.25 -0.60 8.56
N PRO A 12 6.21 -1.36 7.99
CA PRO A 12 7.62 -1.00 8.09
C PRO A 12 7.99 0.31 7.37
N LEU A 13 7.43 0.57 6.18
CA LEU A 13 7.73 1.77 5.39
C LEU A 13 7.24 3.05 6.10
N ALA A 14 6.00 3.03 6.62
CA ALA A 14 5.44 4.14 7.39
C ALA A 14 6.27 4.43 8.66
N ARG A 15 6.83 3.39 9.30
CA ARG A 15 7.76 3.57 10.42
C ARG A 15 9.08 4.21 9.98
N ALA A 16 9.64 3.81 8.84
CA ALA A 16 10.87 4.40 8.31
C ALA A 16 10.68 5.90 7.99
N VAL A 17 9.55 6.27 7.39
CA VAL A 17 9.18 7.67 7.14
C VAL A 17 9.02 8.43 8.47
N LYS A 18 8.27 7.87 9.42
CA LYS A 18 8.08 8.47 10.75
C LYS A 18 9.40 8.72 11.48
N LEU A 19 10.38 7.84 11.31
CA LEU A 19 11.70 7.94 11.94
C LEU A 19 12.69 8.80 11.14
N ASN A 20 12.28 9.36 10.00
CA ASN A 20 13.13 10.12 9.07
C ASN A 20 14.36 9.33 8.59
N ILE A 21 14.22 8.02 8.40
CA ILE A 21 15.28 7.12 7.90
C ILE A 21 14.92 6.45 6.58
N ALA A 22 13.74 6.74 6.02
CA ALA A 22 13.32 6.21 4.74
C ALA A 22 14.15 6.78 3.59
N THR A 23 14.48 5.92 2.64
CA THR A 23 15.01 6.29 1.32
C THR A 23 13.89 6.83 0.43
N ASP A 24 14.26 7.57 -0.62
CA ASP A 24 13.29 8.05 -1.63
C ASP A 24 12.49 6.91 -2.26
N GLU A 25 13.11 5.73 -2.40
CA GLU A 25 12.44 4.54 -2.95
C GLU A 25 11.42 3.97 -1.97
N GLU A 26 11.74 3.92 -0.67
CA GLU A 26 10.79 3.51 0.36
C GLU A 26 9.60 4.47 0.46
N ILE A 27 9.82 5.77 0.25
CA ILE A 27 8.74 6.78 0.21
C ILE A 27 7.82 6.53 -0.99
N LYS A 28 8.37 6.39 -2.20
CA LYS A 28 7.57 6.10 -3.40
C LYS A 28 6.77 4.80 -3.26
N ARG A 29 7.42 3.78 -2.69
CA ARG A 29 6.78 2.49 -2.45
C ARG A 29 5.66 2.58 -1.42
N LEU A 30 5.84 3.37 -0.36
CA LEU A 30 4.80 3.65 0.62
C LEU A 30 3.58 4.30 -0.05
N GLU A 31 3.78 5.37 -0.81
CA GLU A 31 2.71 6.09 -1.51
C GLU A 31 1.91 5.17 -2.44
N ALA A 32 2.62 4.33 -3.23
CA ALA A 32 1.98 3.40 -4.14
C ALA A 32 1.16 2.33 -3.40
N LEU A 33 1.68 1.80 -2.29
CA LEU A 33 0.99 0.78 -1.48
C LEU A 33 -0.20 1.36 -0.72
N GLU A 34 -0.12 2.58 -0.20
CA GLU A 34 -1.24 3.27 0.45
C GLU A 34 -2.37 3.57 -0.54
N LEU A 35 -2.04 4.03 -1.75
CA LEU A 35 -3.03 4.20 -2.81
C LEU A 35 -3.68 2.86 -3.17
N TYR A 36 -2.88 1.82 -3.34
CA TYR A 36 -3.37 0.47 -3.63
C TYR A 36 -4.29 -0.07 -2.53
N SER A 37 -3.94 0.08 -1.25
CA SER A 37 -4.75 -0.42 -0.13
C SER A 37 -6.13 0.25 -0.08
N VAL A 38 -6.18 1.57 -0.33
CA VAL A 38 -7.43 2.33 -0.45
C VAL A 38 -8.26 1.84 -1.62
N MET A 39 -7.66 1.64 -2.79
CA MET A 39 -8.37 1.15 -3.97
C MET A 39 -8.92 -0.26 -3.75
N VAL A 40 -8.14 -1.17 -3.14
CA VAL A 40 -8.59 -2.52 -2.77
C VAL A 40 -9.77 -2.47 -1.81
N ASN A 41 -9.74 -1.56 -0.82
CA ASN A 41 -10.82 -1.43 0.16
C ASN A 41 -12.13 -0.95 -0.46
N ARG A 42 -12.07 -0.22 -1.59
CA ARG A 42 -13.22 0.38 -2.28
C ARG A 42 -13.83 -0.51 -3.37
N VAL A 43 -13.24 -1.66 -3.68
CA VAL A 43 -13.75 -2.54 -4.74
C VAL A 43 -15.15 -3.04 -4.40
N ASP A 44 -16.07 -2.86 -5.34
CA ASP A 44 -17.39 -3.50 -5.30
C ASP A 44 -17.21 -5.02 -5.45
N THR A 45 -17.53 -5.76 -4.40
CA THR A 45 -17.35 -7.22 -4.38
C THR A 45 -18.40 -7.98 -5.20
N SER A 46 -19.46 -7.30 -5.67
CA SER A 46 -20.48 -7.90 -6.53
C SER A 46 -20.09 -7.88 -8.02
N ASN A 47 -19.22 -6.94 -8.44
CA ASN A 47 -18.64 -6.88 -9.78
C ASN A 47 -17.19 -6.33 -9.70
N PRO A 48 -16.22 -7.17 -9.32
CA PRO A 48 -14.92 -6.67 -8.89
C PRO A 48 -14.00 -6.30 -10.05
N ASP A 49 -13.56 -5.04 -10.05
CA ASP A 49 -12.39 -4.55 -10.80
C ASP A 49 -11.24 -4.28 -9.83
N TRP A 50 -10.41 -5.29 -9.59
CA TRP A 50 -9.34 -5.21 -8.59
C TRP A 50 -8.15 -4.41 -9.13
N PRO A 51 -7.60 -3.44 -8.37
CA PRO A 51 -6.39 -2.72 -8.77
C PRO A 51 -5.19 -3.68 -8.90
N GLN A 52 -4.23 -3.28 -9.73
CA GLN A 52 -2.96 -3.98 -9.84
C GLN A 52 -2.04 -3.63 -8.68
N LYS A 53 -1.28 -4.63 -8.22
CA LYS A 53 -0.29 -4.43 -7.15
C LYS A 53 0.88 -3.62 -7.71
N PRO A 54 1.33 -2.55 -7.02
CA PRO A 54 2.54 -1.83 -7.41
C PRO A 54 3.79 -2.70 -7.18
N GLU A 55 4.86 -2.43 -7.93
CA GLU A 55 6.17 -3.10 -7.80
C GLU A 55 6.90 -2.71 -6.49
#